data_AF-A0A345XQW3-F1
#
_entry.id   AF-A0A345XQW3-F1
#
_cell.length_a   1.000
_cell.length_b   1.000
_cell.length_c   1.000
_cell.angle_alpha   90.00
_cell.angle_beta   90.00
_cell.angle_gamma   90.00
#
_symmetry.space_group_name_H-M   'P 1'
#
loop_
_entity.id
_entity.type
_entity.pdbx_description
1 polymer ?
#
loop_
_entity_poly.entity_id
_entity_poly.type
_entity_poly.pdbx_seq_one_letter_code
_entity_poly.pdbx_strand_id
1 'polypeptide(L)'
;MAGFRALAEQVRDQERTPSQRRQALRKCLERFAPYGHRATWHHLCTRAGFPPDQRNPDPELLVAALEELEEARSVWLAYEAEVAERRRREKQDGIRQPTALDGWHRLVWGGRSLLPCEDPTAPPDTRLAVVLRRLITAMENSAKPDYRRMAGSPS
;
A
#
# COMPACT_ATOMS: atom_id res chain seq x y z
N MET A 1 5.36 -0.38 -20.78
CA MET A 1 4.95 0.51 -19.67
C MET A 1 6.06 0.53 -18.63
N ALA A 2 6.51 1.71 -18.19
CA ALA A 2 7.55 1.81 -17.18
C ALA A 2 7.09 1.23 -15.83
N GLY A 3 7.97 0.49 -15.15
CA GLY A 3 7.70 -0.02 -13.80
C GLY A 3 7.73 1.10 -12.75
N PHE A 4 7.22 0.82 -11.54
CA PHE A 4 7.16 1.79 -10.44
C PHE A 4 8.51 2.45 -10.17
N ARG A 5 9.60 1.67 -10.11
CA ARG A 5 10.96 2.19 -9.87
C ARG A 5 11.41 3.19 -10.93
N ALA A 6 11.20 2.88 -12.20
CA ALA A 6 11.53 3.77 -13.30
C ALA A 6 10.72 5.07 -13.24
N LEU A 7 9.46 5.03 -12.77
CA LEU A 7 8.67 6.25 -12.55
C LEU A 7 9.17 7.04 -11.33
N ALA A 8 9.58 6.36 -10.26
CA ALA A 8 10.15 6.99 -9.07
C ALA A 8 11.47 7.72 -9.38
N GLU A 9 12.34 7.13 -10.20
CA GLU A 9 13.54 7.79 -10.72
C GLU A 9 13.20 9.08 -11.47
N GLN A 10 12.14 9.07 -12.30
CA GLN A 10 11.69 10.26 -13.02
C GLN A 10 11.13 11.38 -12.13
N VAL A 11 10.70 11.07 -10.91
CA VAL A 11 10.26 12.09 -9.95
C VAL A 11 11.48 12.75 -9.28
N ARG A 12 12.56 11.98 -9.06
CA ARG A 12 13.82 12.46 -8.45
C ARG A 12 14.75 13.16 -9.43
N ASP A 13 14.61 12.87 -10.72
CA ASP A 13 15.42 13.42 -11.81
C ASP A 13 15.42 14.94 -11.83
N GLN A 14 16.60 15.54 -11.60
CA GLN A 14 16.76 16.98 -11.44
C GLN A 14 16.52 17.76 -12.74
N GLU A 15 16.78 17.13 -13.89
CA GLU A 15 16.66 17.74 -15.22
C GLU A 15 15.20 17.90 -15.67
N ARG A 16 14.26 17.29 -14.95
CA ARG A 16 12.83 17.34 -15.29
C ARG A 16 12.13 18.51 -14.68
N THR A 17 11.21 19.08 -15.46
CA THR A 17 10.30 20.13 -15.00
C THR A 17 9.39 19.63 -13.87
N PRO A 18 8.95 20.51 -12.95
CA PRO A 18 8.02 20.15 -11.87
C PRO A 18 6.73 19.46 -12.38
N SER A 19 6.20 19.91 -13.52
CA SER A 19 5.04 19.31 -14.17
C SER A 19 5.28 17.85 -14.62
N GLN A 20 6.47 17.55 -15.18
CA GLN A 20 6.82 16.18 -15.59
C GLN A 20 6.99 15.25 -14.38
N ARG A 21 7.63 15.74 -13.30
CA ARG A 21 7.78 14.99 -12.04
C ARG A 21 6.42 14.70 -11.41
N ARG A 22 5.53 15.68 -11.35
CA ARG A 22 4.14 15.49 -10.89
C ARG A 22 3.42 14.42 -11.71
N GLN A 23 3.57 14.44 -13.04
CA GLN A 23 2.95 13.43 -13.90
C GLN A 23 3.53 12.04 -13.66
N ALA A 24 4.85 11.92 -13.45
CA ALA A 24 5.48 10.66 -13.08
C ALA A 24 4.96 10.12 -11.74
N LEU A 25 4.80 10.99 -10.73
CA LEU A 25 4.22 10.61 -9.44
C LEU A 25 2.77 10.12 -9.58
N ARG A 26 1.95 10.79 -10.41
CA ARG A 26 0.58 10.31 -10.71
C ARG A 26 0.57 8.95 -11.39
N LYS A 27 1.54 8.67 -12.27
CA LYS A 27 1.69 7.34 -12.87
C LYS A 27 2.13 6.29 -11.83
N CYS A 28 2.87 6.66 -10.79
CA CYS A 28 3.15 5.74 -9.68
C CYS A 28 1.86 5.31 -8.97
N LEU A 29 0.89 6.23 -8.81
CA LEU A 29 -0.42 5.92 -8.20
C LEU A 29 -1.27 4.96 -9.03
N GLU A 30 -1.12 4.92 -10.35
CA GLU A 30 -1.77 3.89 -11.18
C GLU A 30 -1.29 2.48 -10.84
N ARG A 31 -0.14 2.35 -10.17
CA ARG A 31 0.46 1.06 -9.78
C ARG A 31 0.24 0.71 -8.33
N PHE A 32 0.22 1.72 -7.47
CA PHE A 32 0.05 1.52 -6.05
C PHE A 32 -0.75 2.68 -5.47
N ALA A 33 -2.03 2.42 -5.21
CA ALA A 33 -2.96 3.38 -4.60
C ALA A 33 -3.81 2.68 -3.53
N PRO A 34 -3.32 2.56 -2.28
CA PRO A 34 -3.99 1.81 -1.23
C PRO A 34 -5.40 2.35 -0.91
N TYR A 35 -5.62 3.67 -0.98
CA TYR A 35 -6.94 4.27 -0.77
C TYR A 35 -7.74 4.47 -2.06
N GLY A 36 -7.22 4.03 -3.20
CA GLY A 36 -7.65 4.47 -4.53
C GLY A 36 -6.96 5.75 -4.97
N HIS A 37 -6.97 6.01 -6.28
CA HIS A 37 -6.12 7.04 -6.91
C HIS A 37 -6.35 8.44 -6.29
N ARG A 38 -7.60 8.88 -6.19
CA ARG A 38 -7.93 10.25 -5.73
C ARG A 38 -7.61 10.46 -4.26
N ALA A 39 -8.01 9.52 -3.39
CA ALA A 39 -7.76 9.61 -1.95
C ALA A 39 -6.25 9.51 -1.64
N THR A 40 -5.52 8.62 -2.32
CA THR A 40 -4.05 8.51 -2.14
C THR A 40 -3.35 9.79 -2.61
N TRP A 41 -3.77 10.38 -3.73
CA TRP A 41 -3.25 11.67 -4.19
C TRP A 41 -3.51 12.79 -3.17
N HIS A 42 -4.74 12.92 -2.67
CA HIS A 42 -5.09 13.92 -1.65
C HIS A 42 -4.28 13.75 -0.37
N HIS A 43 -4.11 12.51 0.09
CA HIS A 43 -3.31 12.17 1.27
C HIS A 43 -1.86 12.64 1.10
N LEU A 44 -1.23 12.29 -0.03
CA LEU A 44 0.15 12.67 -0.31
C LEU A 44 0.31 14.20 -0.42
N CYS A 45 -0.61 14.87 -1.11
CA CYS A 45 -0.61 16.34 -1.22
C CYS A 45 -0.70 17.00 0.17
N THR A 46 -1.64 16.54 1.00
CA THR A 46 -1.87 17.06 2.35
C THR A 46 -0.63 16.87 3.22
N ARG A 47 -0.02 15.68 3.19
CA ARG A 47 1.15 15.36 4.02
C ARG A 47 2.45 16.02 3.57
N ALA A 48 2.61 16.21 2.27
CA ALA A 48 3.73 16.96 1.72
C ALA A 48 3.48 18.48 1.73
N GLY A 49 2.28 18.94 2.12
CA GLY A 49 2.00 20.36 2.29
C GLY A 49 1.81 21.14 0.99
N PHE A 50 1.35 20.50 -0.09
CA PHE A 50 1.02 21.21 -1.34
C PHE A 50 -0.43 20.96 -1.80
N PRO A 51 -1.09 21.93 -2.46
CA PRO A 51 -2.44 21.76 -3.00
C PRO A 51 -2.47 20.72 -4.14
N PRO A 52 -3.51 19.88 -4.22
CA PRO A 52 -3.63 18.82 -5.23
C PRO A 52 -3.76 19.35 -6.67
N ASP A 53 -4.26 20.57 -6.83
CA ASP A 53 -4.43 21.30 -8.08
C ASP A 53 -3.17 22.08 -8.50
N GLN A 54 -2.21 22.29 -7.59
CA GLN A 54 -0.96 23.00 -7.88
C GLN A 54 -0.23 22.35 -9.07
N ARG A 55 0.03 23.16 -10.10
CA ARG A 55 0.61 22.68 -11.36
C ARG A 55 2.11 22.45 -11.26
N ASN A 56 2.81 23.37 -10.60
CA ASN A 56 4.25 23.33 -10.35
C ASN A 56 4.50 23.36 -8.83
N PRO A 57 4.29 22.23 -8.13
CA PRO A 57 4.72 22.10 -6.75
C PRO A 57 6.25 22.09 -6.67
N ASP A 58 6.78 22.43 -5.49
CA ASP A 58 8.19 22.32 -5.21
C ASP A 58 8.65 20.86 -5.45
N PRO A 59 9.72 20.65 -6.25
CA PRO A 59 10.25 19.31 -6.49
C PRO A 59 10.61 18.53 -5.23
N GLU A 60 11.05 19.21 -4.15
CA GLU A 60 11.38 18.55 -2.88
C GLU A 60 10.13 17.95 -2.22
N LEU A 61 9.00 18.66 -2.27
CA LEU A 61 7.72 18.18 -1.75
C LEU A 61 7.19 16.99 -2.56
N LEU A 62 7.44 16.96 -3.88
CA LEU A 62 7.13 15.80 -4.71
C LEU A 62 7.97 14.58 -4.35
N VAL A 63 9.24 14.77 -4.03
CA VAL A 63 10.13 13.69 -3.58
C VAL A 63 9.69 13.19 -2.20
N ALA A 64 9.34 14.07 -1.26
CA ALA A 64 8.82 13.67 0.05
C ALA A 64 7.52 12.84 -0.08
N ALA A 65 6.61 13.25 -0.96
CA ALA A 65 5.39 12.49 -1.27
C ALA A 65 5.71 11.10 -1.89
N LEU A 66 6.71 11.03 -2.77
CA LEU A 66 7.17 9.77 -3.34
C LEU A 66 7.77 8.83 -2.28
N GLU A 67 8.59 9.36 -1.38
CA GLU A 67 9.22 8.59 -0.31
C GLU A 67 8.18 7.96 0.60
N GLU A 68 7.12 8.68 0.97
CA GLU A 68 6.02 8.11 1.74
C GLU A 68 5.30 6.99 0.99
N LEU A 69 5.07 7.17 -0.31
CA LEU A 69 4.46 6.14 -1.16
C LEU A 69 5.36 4.90 -1.28
N GLU A 70 6.67 5.09 -1.40
CA GLU A 70 7.66 4.03 -1.46
C GLU A 70 7.79 3.26 -0.15
N GLU A 71 7.79 3.95 0.98
CA GLU A 71 7.80 3.34 2.31
C GLU A 71 6.57 2.43 2.46
N ALA A 72 5.39 2.95 2.12
CA ALA A 72 4.15 2.18 2.13
C ALA A 72 4.21 0.96 1.20
N ARG A 73 4.75 1.14 -0.01
CA ARG A 73 4.94 0.05 -0.98
C ARG A 73 5.92 -1.01 -0.47
N SER A 74 6.98 -0.62 0.23
CA SER A 74 7.95 -1.57 0.79
C SER A 74 7.33 -2.45 1.89
N VAL A 75 6.50 -1.86 2.76
CA VAL A 75 5.75 -2.60 3.78
C VAL A 75 4.87 -3.65 3.13
N TRP A 76 4.14 -3.25 2.08
CA TRP A 76 3.26 -4.15 1.36
C TRP A 76 4.02 -5.28 0.65
N LEU A 77 5.10 -4.97 -0.07
CA LEU A 77 5.91 -5.98 -0.76
C LEU A 77 6.57 -6.98 0.21
N ALA A 78 6.99 -6.52 1.40
CA ALA A 78 7.52 -7.41 2.42
C ALA A 78 6.46 -8.41 2.87
N TYR A 79 5.24 -7.94 3.14
CA TYR A 79 4.10 -8.81 3.46
C TYR A 79 3.79 -9.82 2.34
N GLU A 80 3.78 -9.39 1.07
CA GLU A 80 3.58 -10.32 -0.05
C GLU A 80 4.67 -11.40 -0.13
N ALA A 81 5.92 -11.04 0.11
CA ALA A 81 7.03 -11.98 0.13
C ALA A 81 6.87 -13.01 1.27
N GLU A 82 6.42 -12.58 2.45
CA GLU A 82 6.12 -13.46 3.58
C GLU A 82 4.98 -14.43 3.28
N VAL A 83 3.89 -13.95 2.67
CA VAL A 83 2.77 -14.81 2.24
C VAL A 83 3.24 -15.82 1.19
N ALA A 84 4.05 -15.39 0.21
CA ALA A 84 4.58 -16.28 -0.82
C ALA A 84 5.54 -17.35 -0.25
N GLU A 85 6.38 -16.98 0.73
CA GLU A 85 7.24 -17.92 1.46
C GLU A 85 6.41 -18.92 2.28
N ARG A 86 5.41 -18.45 3.04
CA ARG A 86 4.51 -19.32 3.79
C ARG A 86 3.79 -20.31 2.87
N ARG A 87 3.23 -19.84 1.76
CA ARG A 87 2.54 -20.71 0.78
C ARG A 87 3.48 -21.68 0.09
N ARG A 88 4.76 -21.35 -0.07
CA ARG A 88 5.77 -22.31 -0.57
C ARG A 88 6.01 -23.42 0.46
N ARG A 89 6.11 -23.11 1.75
CA ARG A 89 6.26 -24.10 2.83
C ARG A 89 5.01 -24.97 3.00
N GLU A 90 3.83 -24.38 3.09
CA GLU A 90 2.56 -25.11 3.19
C GLU A 90 2.36 -26.10 2.03
N LYS A 91 2.74 -25.71 0.81
CA LYS A 91 2.71 -26.61 -0.36
C LYS A 91 3.70 -27.76 -0.22
N GLN A 92 4.89 -27.52 0.31
CA GLN A 92 5.88 -28.56 0.59
C GLN A 92 5.38 -29.52 1.68
N ASP A 93 4.69 -29.01 2.69
CA ASP A 93 4.07 -29.77 3.79
C ASP A 93 2.74 -30.45 3.40
N GLY A 94 2.32 -30.35 2.13
CA GLY A 94 1.10 -30.99 1.61
C GLY A 94 -0.22 -30.30 1.98
N ILE A 95 -0.18 -29.13 2.62
CA ILE A 95 -1.37 -28.36 3.00
C ILE A 95 -1.90 -27.62 1.77
N ARG A 96 -3.04 -28.09 1.23
CA ARG A 96 -3.66 -27.51 0.01
C ARG A 96 -4.83 -26.56 0.27
N GLN A 97 -5.32 -26.50 1.51
CA GLN A 97 -6.42 -25.59 1.88
C GLN A 97 -5.90 -24.15 1.94
N PRO A 98 -6.50 -23.19 1.20
CA PRO A 98 -6.22 -21.77 1.40
C PRO A 98 -6.65 -21.34 2.80
N THR A 99 -5.80 -20.64 3.53
CA THR A 99 -6.20 -20.03 4.81
C THR A 99 -7.12 -18.82 4.58
N ALA A 100 -7.83 -18.37 5.62
CA ALA A 100 -8.63 -17.14 5.58
C ALA A 100 -7.80 -15.92 5.12
N LEU A 101 -6.51 -15.87 5.49
CA LEU A 101 -5.59 -14.83 5.04
C LEU A 101 -5.32 -14.91 3.52
N ASP A 102 -5.24 -16.11 2.94
CA ASP A 102 -5.05 -16.30 1.50
C ASP A 102 -6.32 -15.92 0.70
N GLY A 103 -7.49 -16.14 1.30
CA GLY A 103 -8.78 -15.69 0.75
C GLY A 103 -8.87 -14.16 0.71
N TRP A 104 -8.49 -13.49 1.80
CA TRP A 104 -8.41 -12.03 1.85
C TRP A 104 -7.37 -11.47 0.86
N HIS A 105 -6.16 -12.04 0.84
CA HIS A 105 -5.11 -11.65 -0.12
C HIS A 105 -5.61 -11.72 -1.57
N ARG A 106 -6.40 -12.74 -1.91
CA ARG A 106 -7.00 -12.90 -3.24
C ARG A 106 -8.10 -11.88 -3.54
N LEU A 107 -8.87 -11.44 -2.54
CA LEU A 107 -9.94 -10.45 -2.72
C LEU A 107 -9.42 -9.01 -2.84
N VAL A 108 -8.27 -8.76 -2.23
CA VAL A 108 -7.63 -7.44 -2.18
C VAL A 108 -6.63 -7.25 -3.32
N TRP A 109 -6.01 -8.34 -3.79
CA TRP A 109 -5.23 -8.34 -5.01
C TRP A 109 -6.11 -8.60 -6.24
N GLY A 110 -6.25 -7.60 -7.12
CA GLY A 110 -7.08 -7.71 -8.33
C GLY A 110 -7.72 -6.41 -8.83
N GLY A 111 -7.29 -5.25 -8.33
CA GLY A 111 -7.79 -3.95 -8.78
C GLY A 111 -8.83 -3.29 -7.88
N ARG A 112 -9.00 -3.77 -6.64
CA ARG A 112 -9.80 -3.09 -5.61
C ARG A 112 -8.87 -2.32 -4.65
N SER A 113 -9.27 -1.11 -4.26
CA SER A 113 -8.57 -0.32 -3.24
C SER A 113 -8.51 -1.09 -1.93
N LEU A 114 -7.34 -1.12 -1.28
CA LEU A 114 -7.07 -1.80 -0.01
C LEU A 114 -7.99 -1.29 1.11
N LEU A 115 -8.27 0.00 1.10
CA LEU A 115 -9.09 0.72 2.07
C LEU A 115 -9.91 1.74 1.29
N PRO A 116 -11.13 1.40 0.81
CA PRO A 116 -11.99 2.40 0.20
C PRO A 116 -12.26 3.48 1.24
N CYS A 117 -11.65 4.65 1.03
CA CYS A 117 -11.91 5.80 1.86
C CYS A 117 -13.30 6.33 1.50
N GLU A 118 -14.22 6.37 2.47
CA GLU A 118 -15.59 6.86 2.26
C GLU A 118 -15.60 8.34 1.86
N ASP A 119 -14.66 9.13 2.40
CA ASP A 119 -14.41 10.51 1.99
C ASP A 119 -12.98 10.69 1.43
N PRO A 120 -12.80 10.78 0.10
CA PRO A 120 -11.50 10.96 -0.52
C PRO A 120 -10.83 12.31 -0.21
N THR A 121 -11.54 13.25 0.42
CA THR A 121 -11.04 14.57 0.81
C THR A 121 -10.55 14.64 2.25
N ALA A 122 -10.88 13.64 3.08
CA ALA A 122 -10.46 13.56 4.48
C ALA A 122 -9.70 12.24 4.80
N PRO A 123 -8.58 11.95 4.11
CA PRO A 123 -7.78 10.78 4.44
C PRO A 123 -7.17 10.92 5.85
N PRO A 124 -6.92 9.80 6.55
CA PRO A 124 -6.27 9.83 7.86
C PRO A 124 -4.89 10.49 7.75
N ASP A 125 -4.53 11.43 8.63
CA ASP A 125 -3.20 12.09 8.64
C ASP A 125 -2.04 11.13 9.01
N THR A 126 -2.36 9.87 9.31
CA THR A 126 -1.37 8.84 9.60
C THR A 126 -0.61 8.45 8.32
N ARG A 127 0.72 8.36 8.41
CA ARG A 127 1.59 7.88 7.32
C ARG A 127 1.05 6.60 6.68
N LEU A 128 1.07 6.53 5.35
CA LEU A 128 0.58 5.36 4.60
C LEU A 128 1.18 4.04 5.09
N ALA A 129 2.49 4.03 5.34
CA ALA A 129 3.20 2.85 5.83
C ALA A 129 2.66 2.36 7.19
N VAL A 130 2.31 3.28 8.09
CA VAL A 130 1.76 2.94 9.42
C VAL A 130 0.35 2.37 9.27
N VAL A 131 -0.48 2.95 8.40
CA VAL A 131 -1.83 2.42 8.16
C VAL A 131 -1.76 1.02 7.56
N LEU A 132 -0.87 0.78 6.60
CA LEU A 132 -0.67 -0.55 6.03
C LEU A 132 -0.17 -1.57 7.05
N ARG A 133 0.78 -1.20 7.92
CA ARG A 133 1.22 -2.09 9.02
C ARG A 133 0.06 -2.44 9.95
N ARG A 134 -0.74 -1.46 10.36
CA ARG A 134 -1.92 -1.69 11.23
C ARG A 134 -2.94 -2.61 10.56
N LEU A 135 -3.19 -2.40 9.26
CA LEU A 135 -4.06 -3.26 8.47
C LEU A 135 -3.52 -4.70 8.45
N ILE A 136 -2.24 -4.89 8.07
CA ILE A 136 -1.56 -6.20 8.05
C ILE A 136 -1.70 -6.89 9.40
N THR A 137 -1.35 -6.22 10.49
CA THR A 137 -1.47 -6.78 11.85
C THR A 137 -2.92 -7.15 12.22
N ALA A 138 -3.89 -6.28 11.93
CA ALA A 138 -5.30 -6.56 12.23
C ALA A 138 -5.81 -7.80 11.48
N MET A 139 -5.36 -7.98 10.24
CA MET A 139 -5.73 -9.12 9.41
C MET A 139 -5.04 -10.40 9.82
N GLU A 140 -3.74 -10.36 10.14
CA GLU A 140 -3.03 -11.49 10.71
C GLU A 140 -3.68 -11.96 12.02
N ASN A 141 -4.12 -11.02 12.87
CA ASN A 141 -4.82 -11.35 14.10
C ASN A 141 -6.21 -11.94 13.86
N SER A 142 -6.93 -11.48 12.83
CA SER A 142 -8.24 -12.03 12.45
C SER A 142 -8.14 -13.37 11.74
N ALA A 143 -7.04 -13.62 11.03
CA ALA A 143 -6.79 -14.86 10.30
C ALA A 143 -6.12 -15.95 11.15
N LYS A 144 -5.45 -15.59 12.26
CA LYS A 144 -5.06 -16.56 13.29
C LYS A 144 -6.36 -17.14 13.86
N PRO A 145 -6.64 -18.45 13.66
CA PRO A 145 -7.74 -19.06 14.39
C PRO A 145 -7.48 -18.87 15.88
N ASP A 146 -8.48 -18.42 16.63
CA ASP A 146 -8.39 -18.32 18.08
C ASP A 146 -8.30 -19.75 18.66
N TYR A 147 -7.07 -20.26 18.68
CA TYR A 147 -6.78 -21.59 19.18
C TYR A 147 -7.06 -21.72 20.68
N ARG A 148 -7.18 -20.60 21.42
CA ARG A 148 -7.60 -20.60 22.84
C ARG A 148 -9.10 -20.77 23.00
N ARG A 149 -9.92 -20.35 22.02
CA ARG A 149 -11.36 -20.67 21.97
C ARG A 149 -11.66 -22.06 21.41
N MET A 150 -10.79 -22.59 20.55
CA MET A 150 -10.96 -23.94 19.97
C MET A 150 -10.42 -25.04 20.89
N ALA A 151 -9.37 -24.76 21.67
CA ALA A 151 -8.96 -25.59 22.80
C ALA A 151 -9.88 -25.28 23.99
N GLY A 152 -11.13 -25.74 23.92
CA GLY A 152 -12.03 -25.67 25.06
C GLY A 152 -11.34 -26.22 26.31
N SER A 153 -11.41 -25.47 27.40
CA SER A 153 -11.17 -26.04 28.73
C SER A 153 -12.00 -27.30 28.87
N PRO A 154 -11.41 -28.46 29.20
CA PRO A 154 -12.20 -29.61 29.60
C PRO A 154 -12.77 -29.32 30.99
N SER A 155 -14.11 -29.32 31.03
CA SER A 155 -15.02 -29.49 32.18
C SER A 155 -15.02 -28.45 33.30
#